data_AF-A0A7J9XAS9-F1
#
_entry.id   AF-A0A7J9XAS9-F1
#
_cell.length_a   1.000
_cell.length_b   1.000
_cell.length_c   1.000
_cell.angle_alpha   90.00
_cell.angle_beta   90.00
_cell.angle_gamma   90.00
#
_symmetry.space_group_name_H-M   'P 1'
#
loop_
_entity.id
_entity.type
_entity.pdbx_description
1 polymer ?
#
loop_
_entity_poly.entity_id
_entity_poly.type
_entity_poly.pdbx_seq_one_letter_code
_entity_poly.pdbx_strand_id
1 'polypeptide(L)'
;CFSAAAAASTRHDLPVAYVDYWDLLPADLDGRPHLPGHAGVFESSLVLALRPELVRERPARAEQPEVPAAPDVSVAAKAVWANVDGYTDRPVDADEAAGKRWFELLADALADRLVTLAAAL
;
A
#
# COMPACT_ATOMS: atom_id res chain seq x y z
N CYS A 1 -1.34 13.23 0.01
CA CYS A 1 -0.06 13.37 0.74
C CYS A 1 0.65 14.70 0.43
N PHE A 2 0.77 15.13 -0.84
CA PHE A 2 1.43 16.40 -1.22
C PHE A 2 0.98 17.64 -0.44
N SER A 3 -0.33 17.92 -0.37
CA SER A 3 -0.84 19.13 0.29
C SER A 3 -0.46 19.21 1.78
N ALA A 4 -0.41 18.06 2.47
CA ALA A 4 0.00 17.99 3.87
C ALA A 4 1.51 18.26 4.02
N ALA A 5 2.34 17.68 3.13
CA ALA A 5 3.78 17.91 3.13
C ALA A 5 4.12 19.39 2.85
N ALA A 6 3.46 20.01 1.86
CA ALA A 6 3.65 21.42 1.55
C ALA A 6 3.22 22.35 2.70
N ALA A 7 2.08 22.06 3.34
CA ALA A 7 1.62 22.80 4.50
C ALA A 7 2.58 22.67 5.70
N ALA A 8 3.10 21.47 5.96
CA ALA A 8 4.05 21.25 7.04
C ALA A 8 5.38 21.97 6.78
N SER A 9 5.91 21.91 5.55
CA SER A 9 7.16 22.54 5.17
C SER A 9 7.10 24.06 5.32
N THR A 10 6.06 24.70 4.77
CA THR A 10 5.88 26.16 4.86
C THR A 10 5.65 26.66 6.28
N ARG A 11 4.92 25.89 7.10
CA ARG A 11 4.61 26.28 8.49
C ARG A 11 5.80 26.14 9.44
N HIS A 12 6.69 25.19 9.20
CA HIS A 12 7.73 24.81 10.16
C HIS A 12 9.16 25.01 9.68
N ASP A 13 9.36 25.50 8.45
CA ASP A 13 10.68 25.71 7.84
C ASP A 13 11.54 24.44 7.84
N LEU A 14 10.94 23.33 7.38
CA LEU A 14 11.60 22.02 7.31
C LEU A 14 11.37 21.36 5.93
N PRO A 15 12.37 20.63 5.40
CA PRO A 15 12.14 19.72 4.28
C PRO A 15 11.18 18.59 4.68
N VAL A 16 10.16 18.34 3.86
CA VAL A 16 9.21 17.24 4.07
C VAL A 16 9.08 16.44 2.78
N ALA A 17 9.43 15.15 2.83
CA ALA A 17 9.22 14.20 1.75
C ALA A 17 8.17 13.16 2.17
N TYR A 18 7.47 12.60 1.20
CA TYR A 18 6.57 11.47 1.40
C TYR A 18 6.77 10.46 0.28
N VAL A 19 6.57 9.19 0.60
CA VAL A 19 6.52 8.09 -0.37
C VAL A 19 5.55 7.06 0.16
N ASP A 20 4.81 6.45 -0.75
CA ASP A 20 3.99 5.30 -0.43
C ASP A 20 4.84 4.03 -0.66
N TYR A 21 5.01 3.20 0.37
CA TYR A 21 6.02 2.12 0.31
C TYR A 21 5.73 1.12 -0.82
N TRP A 22 4.47 0.89 -1.17
CA TRP A 22 4.08 0.00 -2.26
C TRP A 22 4.52 0.51 -3.64
N ASP A 23 4.73 1.81 -3.83
CA ASP A 23 5.26 2.38 -5.09
C ASP A 23 6.76 2.11 -5.27
N LEU A 24 7.45 1.61 -4.24
CA LEU A 24 8.87 1.27 -4.31
C LEU A 24 9.13 -0.10 -4.94
N LEU A 25 8.10 -0.94 -5.04
CA LEU A 25 8.20 -2.23 -5.71
C LEU A 25 7.94 -2.07 -7.22
N PRO A 26 8.60 -2.86 -8.07
CA PRO A 26 8.31 -2.86 -9.49
C PRO A 26 6.86 -3.32 -9.75
N ALA A 27 6.24 -2.77 -10.81
CA ALA A 27 4.83 -2.97 -11.15
C ALA A 27 4.44 -4.44 -11.44
N ASP A 28 5.43 -5.32 -11.60
CA ASP A 28 5.32 -6.62 -12.22
C ASP A 28 5.39 -7.80 -11.26
N LEU A 29 5.25 -7.58 -9.95
CA LEU A 29 5.17 -8.68 -8.99
C LEU A 29 4.01 -9.65 -9.29
N ASP A 30 2.95 -9.20 -9.98
CA ASP A 30 1.85 -10.02 -10.53
C ASP A 30 1.10 -9.37 -11.73
N GLY A 31 1.69 -8.38 -12.43
CA GLY A 31 1.08 -7.73 -13.60
C GLY A 31 -0.18 -6.88 -13.33
N ARG A 32 -0.32 -6.34 -12.11
CA ARG A 32 -1.44 -5.47 -11.71
C ARG A 32 -0.99 -4.01 -11.56
N PRO A 33 -1.87 -3.02 -11.82
CA PRO A 33 -1.52 -1.60 -11.70
C PRO A 33 -1.01 -1.23 -10.30
N HIS A 34 -0.15 -0.19 -10.24
CA HIS A 34 0.74 0.22 -9.14
C HIS A 34 0.16 0.36 -7.72
N LEU A 35 -1.17 0.35 -7.55
CA LEU A 35 -1.77 0.38 -6.21
C LEU A 35 -2.28 -1.01 -5.82
N PRO A 36 -1.71 -1.66 -4.79
CA PRO A 36 -2.38 -2.79 -4.17
C PRO A 36 -3.72 -2.31 -3.60
N GLY A 37 -4.76 -3.13 -3.69
CA GLY A 37 -6.00 -2.81 -3.03
C GLY A 37 -5.85 -2.81 -1.50
N HIS A 38 -6.79 -2.16 -0.82
CA HIS A 38 -6.79 -2.01 0.63
C HIS A 38 -7.11 -3.34 1.33
N ALA A 39 -6.35 -3.65 2.36
CA ALA A 39 -6.38 -4.87 3.17
C ALA A 39 -6.45 -6.14 2.33
N GLY A 40 -5.83 -6.10 1.15
CA GLY A 40 -5.82 -7.16 0.17
C GLY A 40 -4.78 -8.24 0.44
N VAL A 41 -4.46 -9.01 -0.60
CA VAL A 41 -3.39 -10.01 -0.59
C VAL A 41 -2.07 -9.38 -0.13
N PHE A 42 -1.71 -8.24 -0.72
CA PHE A 42 -0.42 -7.59 -0.45
C PHE A 42 -0.26 -7.19 1.03
N GLU A 43 -1.15 -6.36 1.55
CA GLU A 43 -1.08 -5.91 2.95
C GLU A 43 -1.23 -7.08 3.93
N SER A 44 -2.15 -8.01 3.67
CA SER A 44 -2.35 -9.18 4.54
C SER A 44 -1.13 -10.10 4.56
N SER A 45 -0.44 -10.29 3.43
CA SER A 45 0.80 -11.08 3.35
C SER A 45 1.91 -10.42 4.17
N LEU A 46 2.05 -9.10 4.10
CA LEU A 46 3.03 -8.36 4.91
C LEU A 46 2.76 -8.50 6.42
N VAL A 47 1.50 -8.39 6.84
CA VAL A 47 1.14 -8.58 8.26
C VAL A 47 1.37 -10.03 8.68
N LEU A 48 1.03 -11.03 7.85
CA LEU A 48 1.35 -12.43 8.13
C LEU A 48 2.85 -12.66 8.31
N ALA A 49 3.68 -12.05 7.46
CA ALA A 49 5.13 -12.19 7.51
C ALA A 49 5.75 -11.61 8.80
N LEU A 50 5.21 -10.48 9.28
CA LEU A 50 5.80 -9.75 10.40
C LEU A 50 5.16 -10.09 11.74
N ARG A 51 3.84 -10.24 11.78
CA ARG A 51 3.01 -10.33 13.00
C ARG A 51 1.82 -11.28 12.75
N PRO A 52 2.06 -12.57 12.47
CA PRO A 52 1.01 -13.52 12.09
C PRO A 52 -0.10 -13.64 13.14
N GLU A 53 0.21 -13.44 14.41
CA GLU A 53 -0.74 -13.48 15.51
C GLU A 53 -1.79 -12.35 15.50
N LEU A 54 -1.56 -11.29 14.72
CA LEU A 54 -2.54 -10.21 14.52
C LEU A 54 -3.54 -10.52 13.41
N VAL A 55 -3.24 -11.51 12.56
CA VAL A 55 -4.11 -11.91 11.45
C VAL A 55 -5.11 -12.94 11.95
N ARG A 56 -6.39 -12.54 11.99
CA ARG A 56 -7.50 -13.43 12.33
C ARG A 56 -7.97 -14.21 11.10
N GLU A 57 -9.09 -14.90 11.23
CA GLU A 57 -9.77 -15.55 10.11
C GLU A 57 -10.04 -14.54 8.97
N ARG A 58 -9.67 -14.94 7.75
CA ARG A 58 -9.81 -14.14 6.51
C ARG A 58 -10.83 -14.84 5.61
N PRO A 59 -12.14 -14.62 5.83
CA PRO A 59 -13.17 -15.33 5.08
C PRO A 59 -13.08 -14.98 3.59
N ALA A 60 -13.31 -15.99 2.74
CA ALA A 60 -13.50 -15.74 1.32
C ALA A 60 -14.81 -14.98 1.11
N ARG A 61 -14.79 -13.95 0.25
CA ARG A 61 -16.00 -13.30 -0.23
C ARG A 61 -16.45 -13.90 -1.55
N ALA A 62 -17.76 -14.06 -1.71
CA ALA A 62 -18.35 -14.54 -2.94
C ALA A 62 -18.18 -13.52 -4.09
N GLU A 63 -18.31 -12.23 -3.79
CA GLU A 63 -18.25 -11.15 -4.77
C GLU A 63 -17.30 -10.04 -4.33
N GLN A 64 -16.61 -9.42 -5.29
CA GLN A 64 -15.77 -8.25 -5.04
C GLN A 64 -16.60 -6.98 -5.18
N PRO A 65 -16.50 -6.00 -4.25
CA PRO A 65 -17.14 -4.72 -4.41
C PRO A 65 -16.55 -4.05 -5.65
N GLU A 66 -17.42 -3.53 -6.50
CA GLU A 66 -17.00 -2.71 -7.62
C GLU A 66 -16.43 -1.39 -7.09
N VAL A 67 -15.14 -1.19 -7.32
CA VAL A 67 -14.46 0.08 -7.06
C VAL A 67 -14.45 0.85 -8.39
N PRO A 68 -15.15 1.99 -8.50
CA PRO A 68 -15.10 2.82 -9.69
C PRO A 68 -13.66 3.19 -10.00
N ALA A 69 -13.21 2.83 -11.21
CA ALA A 69 -11.90 3.16 -11.72
C ALA A 69 -12.03 3.93 -13.02
N ALA A 70 -11.22 4.97 -13.18
CA ALA A 70 -11.02 5.65 -14.44
C ALA A 70 -9.51 5.72 -14.71
N PRO A 71 -9.06 5.51 -15.96
CA PRO A 71 -7.64 5.58 -16.29
C PRO A 71 -7.03 6.90 -15.80
N ASP A 72 -5.88 6.82 -15.13
CA ASP A 72 -5.12 7.95 -14.61
C ASP A 72 -5.88 8.85 -13.60
N VAL A 73 -7.00 8.37 -13.06
CA VAL A 73 -7.85 9.13 -12.13
C VAL A 73 -8.08 8.33 -10.86
N SER A 74 -7.61 8.88 -9.73
CA SER A 74 -7.94 8.35 -8.41
C SER A 74 -9.33 8.83 -7.97
N VAL A 75 -10.22 7.87 -7.68
CA VAL A 75 -11.57 8.15 -7.19
C VAL A 75 -11.65 7.88 -5.70
N ALA A 76 -11.86 8.94 -4.90
CA ALA A 76 -12.19 8.82 -3.48
C ALA A 76 -13.69 9.06 -3.28
N ALA A 77 -14.45 7.99 -2.98
CA ALA A 77 -15.90 8.08 -2.81
C ALA A 77 -16.35 7.40 -1.52
N LYS A 78 -17.17 8.09 -0.72
CA LYS A 78 -17.75 7.53 0.52
C LYS A 78 -18.50 6.23 0.26
N ALA A 79 -19.24 6.15 -0.84
CA ALA A 79 -19.99 4.96 -1.21
C ALA A 79 -19.09 3.73 -1.40
N VAL A 80 -17.88 3.91 -1.94
CA VAL A 80 -16.89 2.83 -2.08
C VAL A 80 -16.49 2.33 -0.70
N TRP A 81 -16.11 3.23 0.20
CA TRP A 81 -15.72 2.86 1.57
C TRP A 81 -16.84 2.19 2.37
N ALA A 82 -18.09 2.59 2.16
CA ALA A 82 -19.25 1.95 2.79
C ALA A 82 -19.51 0.53 2.26
N ASN A 83 -19.14 0.25 1.01
CA ASN A 83 -19.45 -1.02 0.33
C ASN A 83 -18.33 -2.06 0.43
N VAL A 84 -17.09 -1.65 0.71
CA VAL A 84 -15.92 -2.57 0.69
C VAL A 84 -15.76 -3.41 1.97
N ASP A 85 -16.58 -3.17 3.00
CA ASP A 85 -16.58 -3.91 4.27
C ASP A 85 -15.17 -4.12 4.86
N GLY A 86 -14.32 -3.10 4.73
CA GLY A 86 -12.97 -3.06 5.27
C GLY A 86 -11.85 -3.54 4.34
N TYR A 87 -12.12 -4.09 3.14
CA TYR A 87 -11.06 -4.50 2.21
C TYR A 87 -11.50 -4.51 0.74
N THR A 88 -10.65 -4.05 -0.18
CA THR A 88 -11.00 -3.98 -1.61
C THR A 88 -10.65 -5.25 -2.37
N ASP A 89 -9.76 -6.11 -1.87
CA ASP A 89 -9.26 -7.28 -2.61
C ASP A 89 -9.54 -8.62 -1.88
N ARG A 90 -8.62 -9.59 -1.94
CA ARG A 90 -8.79 -10.96 -1.44
C ARG A 90 -7.78 -11.27 -0.34
N PRO A 91 -7.98 -10.81 0.91
CA PRO A 91 -7.09 -11.16 2.02
C PRO A 91 -6.97 -12.68 2.22
N VAL A 92 -7.99 -13.45 1.85
CA VAL A 92 -7.99 -14.92 1.92
C VAL A 92 -6.83 -15.57 1.14
N ASP A 93 -6.36 -14.95 0.06
CA ASP A 93 -5.26 -15.50 -0.76
C ASP A 93 -3.87 -15.03 -0.28
N ALA A 94 -3.78 -14.34 0.86
CA ALA A 94 -2.50 -13.84 1.35
C ALA A 94 -1.60 -14.97 1.87
N ASP A 95 -0.31 -14.84 1.57
CA ASP A 95 0.74 -15.84 1.76
C ASP A 95 1.91 -15.25 2.55
N GLU A 96 2.29 -15.92 3.63
CA GLU A 96 3.37 -15.47 4.52
C GLU A 96 4.72 -15.43 3.80
N ALA A 97 5.00 -16.42 2.95
CA ALA A 97 6.29 -16.50 2.25
C ALA A 97 6.43 -15.38 1.21
N ALA A 98 5.36 -15.04 0.48
CA ALA A 98 5.30 -13.87 -0.39
C ALA A 98 5.50 -12.59 0.40
N GLY A 99 4.82 -12.44 1.54
CA GLY A 99 4.97 -11.30 2.43
C GLY A 99 6.41 -11.08 2.89
N LYS A 100 7.13 -12.14 3.27
CA LYS A 100 8.55 -12.06 3.66
C LYS A 100 9.42 -11.53 2.52
N ARG A 101 9.25 -12.08 1.32
CA ARG A 101 10.00 -11.62 0.13
C ARG A 101 9.71 -10.16 -0.20
N TRP A 102 8.44 -9.76 -0.18
CA TRP A 102 8.07 -8.37 -0.46
C TRP A 102 8.59 -7.41 0.60
N PHE A 103 8.55 -7.80 1.88
CA PHE A 103 9.09 -6.98 2.96
C PHE A 103 10.59 -6.72 2.80
N GLU A 104 11.38 -7.74 2.46
CA GLU A 104 12.81 -7.59 2.20
C GLU A 104 13.06 -6.61 1.06
N LEU A 105 12.38 -6.80 -0.08
CA LEU A 105 12.49 -5.90 -1.24
C LEU A 105 12.08 -4.45 -0.90
N LEU A 106 11.02 -4.27 -0.11
CA LEU A 106 10.56 -2.95 0.35
C LEU A 106 11.57 -2.28 1.26
N ALA A 107 12.14 -3.02 2.21
CA ALA A 107 13.11 -2.50 3.15
C ALA A 107 14.37 -2.01 2.42
N ASP A 108 14.88 -2.81 1.48
CA ASP A 108 16.03 -2.45 0.64
C ASP A 108 15.72 -1.23 -0.23
N ALA A 109 14.59 -1.22 -0.93
CA ALA A 109 14.20 -0.11 -1.80
C ALA A 109 13.95 1.20 -1.01
N LEU A 110 13.40 1.10 0.20
CA LEU A 110 13.21 2.26 1.08
C LEU A 110 14.55 2.79 1.59
N ALA A 111 15.49 1.91 1.96
CA ALA A 111 16.83 2.30 2.38
C ALA A 111 17.55 3.07 1.26
N ASP A 112 17.50 2.56 0.02
CA ASP A 112 18.06 3.25 -1.16
C ASP A 112 17.39 4.62 -1.39
N ARG A 113 16.08 4.70 -1.19
CA ARG A 113 15.33 5.96 -1.35
C ARG A 113 15.73 6.99 -0.29
N LEU A 114 15.98 6.57 0.95
CA LEU A 114 16.46 7.45 2.02
C LEU A 114 17.86 7.98 1.71
N VAL A 115 18.78 7.15 1.21
CA VAL A 115 20.12 7.59 0.78
C VAL A 115 20.01 8.59 -0.36
N THR A 116 19.18 8.32 -1.36
CA THR A 116 18.93 9.23 -2.49
C THR A 116 18.38 10.57 -2.01
N LEU A 117 17.41 10.55 -1.10
CA LEU A 117 16.83 11.77 -0.52
C LEU A 117 17.88 12.57 0.25
N ALA A 118 18.69 11.92 1.07
CA ALA A 118 19.73 12.58 1.85
C ALA A 118 20.80 13.25 0.97
N ALA A 119 21.06 12.72 -0.23
CA ALA A 119 21.97 13.33 -1.19
C ALA A 119 21.38 14.51 -1.97
N ALA A 120 20.04 14.66 -1.96
CA ALA A 120 19.32 15.68 -2.72
C ALA A 120 18.93 16.92 -1.88
N LEU A 121 19.06 16.84 -0.56
CA LEU A 121 18.81 17.93 0.41
C LEU A 121 20.15 18.54 0.89
#